data_AF-A0A0C3DCU5-F1
#
_entry.id   AF-A0A0C3DCU5-F1
#
_cell.length_a   1.000
_cell.length_b   1.000
_cell.length_c   1.000
_cell.angle_alpha   90.00
_cell.angle_beta   90.00
_cell.angle_gamma   90.00
#
_symmetry.space_group_name_H-M   'P 1'
#
loop_
_entity.id
_entity.type
_entity.pdbx_description
1 polymer ?
#
loop_
_entity_poly.entity_id
_entity_poly.type
_entity_poly.pdbx_seq_one_letter_code
_entity_poly.pdbx_strand_id
1 'polypeptide(L)' 'SSDAFGFLDPSLVLHACHLIPAFAKGRTDSLLPCSPSVVRENGDLDDWTAYYVNIFADRDMYACFIGFGVGH' A
#
# COMPACT_ATOMS: atom_id res chain seq x y z
N SER A 1 34.12 8.22 1.65
CA SER A 1 33.11 8.30 0.59
C SER A 1 32.90 6.90 0.08
N SER A 2 31.74 6.31 0.36
CA SER A 2 31.33 4.89 0.17
C SER A 2 30.49 4.60 1.43
N ASP A 3 29.17 4.42 1.42
CA ASP A 3 28.34 3.66 0.49
C ASP A 3 26.91 4.24 0.56
N ALA A 4 26.43 4.93 -0.49
CA ALA A 4 25.10 5.57 -0.50
C ALA A 4 24.00 4.64 -1.03
N PHE A 5 24.36 3.39 -1.37
CA PHE A 5 23.50 2.43 -2.06
C PHE A 5 23.66 1.01 -1.49
N GLY A 6 23.84 0.90 -0.17
CA GLY A 6 23.74 -0.39 0.51
C GLY A 6 22.29 -0.89 0.49
N PHE A 7 22.08 -2.18 0.26
CA PHE A 7 20.76 -2.79 0.42
C PHE A 7 20.31 -2.60 1.87
N LEU A 8 19.27 -1.78 2.06
CA LEU A 8 18.62 -1.65 3.37
C LEU A 8 17.91 -2.96 3.70
N ASP A 9 18.01 -3.37 4.96
CA ASP A 9 17.23 -4.49 5.47
C ASP A 9 15.75 -4.25 5.12
N PRO A 10 15.04 -5.21 4.49
CA PRO A 10 13.65 -5.02 4.08
C PRO A 10 12.73 -4.61 5.24
N SER A 11 13.02 -5.04 6.48
CA SER A 11 12.26 -4.64 7.67
C SER A 11 12.39 -3.14 8.00
N LEU A 12 13.44 -2.47 7.49
CA LEU A 12 13.64 -1.02 7.61
C LEU A 12 12.97 -0.24 6.46
N VAL A 13 12.48 -0.91 5.41
CA VAL A 13 11.91 -0.29 4.20
C VAL A 13 10.41 -0.55 4.06
N LEU A 14 9.85 -1.52 4.78
CA LEU A 14 8.40 -1.77 4.82
C LEU A 14 7.67 -0.68 5.61
N HIS A 15 7.45 0.46 4.97
CA HIS A 15 6.38 1.38 5.37
C HIS A 15 5.05 0.85 4.82
N ALA A 16 3.97 1.00 5.58
CA ALA A 16 2.63 0.77 5.07
C ALA A 16 2.40 1.60 3.79
N CYS A 17 1.51 1.16 2.91
CA CYS A 17 1.08 2.00 1.78
C CYS A 17 -0.44 1.96 1.70
N HIS A 18 -1.03 3.11 1.36
CA HIS A 18 -2.46 3.17 1.15
C HIS A 18 -2.76 2.77 -0.29
N LEU A 19 -3.33 1.57 -0.46
CA LEU A 19 -3.78 1.06 -1.74
C LEU A 19 -5.20 1.57 -2.02
N ILE A 20 -5.38 2.25 -3.15
CA ILE A 20 -6.68 2.77 -3.60
C ILE A 20 -7.16 1.92 -4.77
N PRO A 21 -8.35 1.28 -4.70
CA PRO A 21 -8.91 0.56 -5.83
C PRO A 21 -9.01 1.41 -7.10
N ALA A 22 -8.56 0.88 -8.22
CA ALA A 22 -8.75 1.50 -9.52
C ALA A 22 -10.18 1.23 -10.02
N PHE A 23 -11.18 1.95 -9.48
CA PHE A 23 -12.60 1.72 -9.74
C PHE A 23 -12.96 1.60 -11.23
N ALA A 24 -12.33 2.40 -12.10
CA ALA A 24 -12.56 2.37 -13.54
C ALA A 24 -12.15 1.05 -14.23
N LYS A 25 -11.31 0.23 -13.59
CA LYS A 25 -10.86 -1.08 -14.08
C LYS A 25 -11.70 -2.25 -13.56
N GLY A 26 -12.67 -1.98 -12.68
CA GLY A 26 -13.57 -2.99 -12.12
C GLY A 26 -12.86 -4.06 -11.28
N ARG A 27 -13.59 -5.15 -11.03
CA ARG A 27 -13.16 -6.31 -10.25
C ARG A 27 -13.00 -7.54 -11.15
N THR A 28 -12.20 -8.51 -10.72
CA THR A 28 -11.88 -9.73 -11.44
C THR A 28 -11.54 -10.87 -10.47
N ASP A 29 -11.97 -12.08 -10.80
CA ASP A 29 -11.59 -13.32 -10.12
C ASP A 29 -10.43 -14.06 -10.82
N SER A 30 -10.08 -13.64 -12.05
CA SER A 30 -9.11 -14.34 -12.90
C SER A 30 -7.65 -14.10 -12.52
N LEU A 31 -7.31 -12.95 -11.94
CA LEU A 31 -5.93 -12.60 -11.57
C LEU A 31 -5.50 -13.20 -10.23
N LEU A 32 -6.46 -13.44 -9.35
CA LEU A 32 -6.26 -14.03 -8.04
C LEU A 32 -7.27 -15.16 -7.89
N PRO A 33 -6.92 -16.39 -8.31
CA PRO A 33 -7.83 -17.53 -8.26
C PRO A 33 -8.38 -17.66 -6.85
N CYS A 34 -9.70 -17.80 -6.75
CA CYS A 34 -10.54 -17.71 -5.55
C CYS A 34 -9.99 -18.47 -4.33
N SER A 35 -8.97 -17.89 -3.69
CA SER A 35 -8.27 -18.41 -2.54
C SER A 35 -8.54 -17.45 -1.39
N PRO A 36 -8.76 -17.94 -0.17
CA PRO A 36 -8.93 -17.08 0.98
C PRO A 36 -7.70 -16.16 1.11
N SER A 37 -7.93 -14.87 0.96
CA SER A 37 -6.91 -13.83 1.13
C SER A 37 -7.25 -13.05 2.38
N VAL A 38 -6.23 -12.70 3.17
CA VAL A 38 -6.40 -11.92 4.41
C VAL A 38 -6.98 -10.52 4.15
N VAL A 39 -6.90 -10.05 2.90
CA VAL A 39 -7.40 -8.73 2.47
C VAL A 39 -8.82 -8.82 1.88
N ARG A 40 -9.35 -10.02 1.64
CA ARG A 40 -10.71 -10.20 1.11
C ARG A 40 -11.72 -10.18 2.23
N GLU A 41 -12.83 -9.47 2.02
CA GLU A 41 -13.99 -9.56 2.89
C GLU A 41 -14.59 -10.97 2.78
N ASN A 42 -15.03 -11.53 3.92
CA ASN A 42 -15.57 -12.89 3.97
C ASN A 42 -16.85 -12.99 3.12
N GLY A 43 -16.72 -13.54 1.91
CA GLY A 43 -17.83 -13.74 0.98
C GLY A 43 -17.57 -13.20 -0.42
N ASP A 44 -16.56 -12.35 -0.61
CA ASP A 44 -16.19 -11.84 -1.93
C ASP A 44 -15.46 -12.93 -2.76
N LEU A 45 -15.98 -13.17 -3.97
CA LEU A 45 -15.43 -14.14 -4.92
C LEU A 45 -14.43 -13.49 -5.90
N ASP A 46 -14.41 -12.16 -6.00
CA ASP A 46 -13.56 -11.37 -6.89
C ASP A 46 -12.77 -10.29 -6.11
N ASP A 47 -11.75 -9.71 -6.74
CA ASP A 47 -10.92 -8.64 -6.18
C ASP A 47 -10.75 -7.50 -7.20
N TRP A 48 -10.31 -6.33 -6.78
CA TRP A 48 -10.05 -5.23 -7.72
C TRP A 48 -8.95 -5.60 -8.71
N THR A 49 -9.19 -5.33 -10.00
CA THR A 49 -8.24 -5.64 -11.09
C THR A 49 -6.90 -4.91 -10.93
N ALA A 50 -6.91 -3.74 -10.30
CA ALA A 50 -5.69 -2.98 -9.99
C ALA A 50 -5.90 -2.00 -8.84
N TYR A 51 -4.79 -1.57 -8.25
CA TYR A 51 -4.73 -0.55 -7.21
C TYR A 51 -3.74 0.55 -7.62
N TYR A 52 -4.03 1.79 -7.21
CA TYR A 52 -3.05 2.87 -7.18
C TYR A 52 -2.33 2.85 -5.84
N VAL A 53 -1.01 3.06 -5.86
CA VAL A 53 -0.19 3.20 -4.64
C VAL A 53 -0.10 4.67 -4.29
N ASN A 54 -0.62 5.05 -3.12
CA ASN A 54 -0.44 6.40 -2.61
C ASN A 54 0.96 6.59 -2.00
N ILE A 55 1.53 7.78 -2.15
CA ILE A 55 2.82 8.15 -1.54
C ILE A 55 2.72 8.31 -0.01
N PHE A 56 1.51 8.46 0.53
CA PHE A 56 1.25 8.54 1.96
C PHE A 56 0.47 7.31 2.43
N ALA A 57 1.09 6.57 3.34
CA ALA A 57 0.52 5.41 3.99
C ALA A 57 -0.70 5.76 4.87
N ASP A 58 -0.59 6.89 5.55
CA ASP A 58 -1.55 7.37 6.53
C ASP A 58 -1.42 8.90 6.70
N ARG A 59 -2.27 9.47 7.56
CA ARG A 59 -2.35 10.90 7.79
C ARG A 59 -1.14 11.48 8.52
N ASP A 60 -0.50 10.71 9.39
CA ASP A 60 0.72 11.11 10.10
C ASP A 60 1.89 11.23 9.12
N MET A 61 2.03 10.27 8.19
CA MET A 61 3.03 10.36 7.13
C MET A 61 2.81 11.59 6.23
N TYR A 62 1.55 11.89 5.89
CA TYR A 62 1.21 13.14 5.18
C TYR A 62 1.59 14.37 6.02
N ALA A 63 1.20 14.43 7.29
CA ALA A 63 1.48 15.55 8.19
C ALA A 63 2.98 15.79 8.40
N CYS A 64 3.77 14.73 8.53
CA CYS A 64 5.24 14.78 8.56
C CYS A 64 5.79 15.39 7.27
N PHE A 65 5.31 14.95 6.11
CA PHE A 65 5.77 15.44 4.81
C PHE A 65 5.45 16.92 4.57
N ILE A 66 4.25 17.37 4.93
CA ILE A 66 3.84 18.78 4.75
C ILE A 66 4.30 19.71 5.89
N GLY A 67 5.03 19.18 6.89
CA GLY A 67 5.53 19.97 8.02
C GLY A 67 4.44 20.39 9.02
N PHE A 68 3.30 19.68 9.05
CA PHE A 68 2.23 19.88 10.02
C PHE A 68 2.34 18.96 11.25
N GLY A 69 3.38 18.12 11.30
CA GLY A 69 3.72 17.30 12.47
C GLY A 69 4.07 18.21 13.65
N VAL A 70 3.16 18.28 14.62
CA VAL A 70 3.32 19.11 15.82
C VAL A 70 4.53 18.60 16.60
N GLY A 71 5.55 19.45 16.74
CA GLY A 71 6.54 19.30 17.79
C GLY A 71 5.88 19.57 19.14
N HIS A 72 5.87 18.56 19.99
CA HIS A 72 6.00 18.74 21.44
C HIS A 72 7.11 17.83 21.94
#